data_AF-A0A2R5FBB5-F1
#
_entry.id   AF-A0A2R5FBB5-F1
#
_cell.length_a   1.000
_cell.length_b   1.000
_cell.length_c   1.000
_cell.angle_alpha   90.00
_cell.angle_beta   90.00
_cell.angle_gamma   90.00
#
_symmetry.space_group_name_H-M   'P 1'
#
loop_
_entity.id
_entity.type
_entity.pdbx_description
1 polymer ?
#
loop_
_entity_poly.entity_id
_entity_poly.type
_entity_poly.pdbx_seq_one_letter_code
_entity_poly.pdbx_strand_id
1 'polypeptide(L)'
;MSVTSKSAVRTAEQALAYLTDCNLATVASMAMKKTRLKYEFERQIMIAQSAVSWMVEMHVDFSGTRAEEVVTAFGGSVSAWAQKYQPK
;
A
#
# COMPACT_ATOMS: atom_id res chain seq x y z
N MET A 1 0.94 13.86 -2.79
CA MET A 1 -0.14 13.80 -1.76
C MET A 1 -1.11 12.74 -2.25
N SER A 2 -1.42 11.71 -1.44
CA SER A 2 -2.35 10.64 -1.87
C SER A 2 -3.77 11.19 -1.99
N VAL A 3 -4.42 10.97 -3.13
CA VAL A 3 -5.65 11.70 -3.55
C VAL A 3 -6.96 10.94 -3.27
N THR A 4 -6.95 9.70 -2.77
CA THR A 4 -8.20 9.01 -2.46
C THR A 4 -8.70 9.34 -1.06
N SER A 5 -9.59 10.35 -0.95
CA SER A 5 -10.34 10.61 0.28
C SER A 5 -11.59 9.73 0.35
N LYS A 6 -12.00 9.26 1.54
CA LYS A 6 -13.18 8.40 1.72
C LYS A 6 -14.44 8.99 1.08
N SER A 7 -14.62 10.31 1.19
CA SER A 7 -15.78 11.01 0.65
C SER A 7 -15.81 11.10 -0.88
N ALA A 8 -14.70 10.80 -1.56
CA ALA A 8 -14.60 10.78 -3.02
C ALA A 8 -14.90 9.40 -3.64
N VAL A 9 -15.00 8.33 -2.84
CA VAL A 9 -15.26 6.97 -3.35
C VAL A 9 -16.69 6.85 -3.88
N ARG A 10 -16.83 6.46 -5.15
CA ARG A 10 -18.10 6.27 -5.87
C ARG A 10 -18.19 4.94 -6.61
N THR A 11 -17.06 4.32 -6.92
CA THR A 11 -16.99 3.02 -7.61
C THR A 11 -16.21 1.98 -6.82
N ALA A 12 -16.31 0.71 -7.23
CA ALA A 12 -15.59 -0.40 -6.60
C ALA A 12 -14.07 -0.28 -6.78
N GLU A 13 -13.63 0.21 -7.94
CA GLU A 13 -12.22 0.47 -8.27
C GLU A 13 -11.65 1.55 -7.36
N GLN A 14 -12.40 2.65 -7.17
CA GLN A 14 -12.03 3.70 -6.22
C GLN A 14 -11.99 3.20 -4.77
N ALA A 15 -12.89 2.28 -4.41
CA ALA A 15 -12.89 1.65 -3.10
C ALA A 15 -11.63 0.78 -2.90
N LEU A 16 -11.24 0.00 -3.91
CA LEU A 16 -10.02 -0.80 -3.87
C LEU A 16 -8.77 0.09 -3.79
N ALA A 17 -8.70 1.16 -4.59
CA ALA A 17 -7.61 2.13 -4.53
C ALA A 17 -7.50 2.77 -3.14
N TYR A 18 -8.62 3.21 -2.57
CA TYR A 18 -8.68 3.78 -1.23
C TYR A 18 -8.19 2.81 -0.15
N LEU A 19 -8.72 1.58 -0.15
CA LEU A 19 -8.33 0.55 0.83
C LEU A 19 -6.87 0.16 0.68
N THR A 20 -6.37 0.07 -0.55
CA THR A 20 -4.95 -0.21 -0.82
C THR A 20 -4.05 0.88 -0.26
N ASP A 21 -4.40 2.16 -0.46
CA ASP A 21 -3.62 3.26 0.10
C ASP A 21 -3.65 3.29 1.64
N CYS A 22 -4.79 2.96 2.27
CA CYS A 22 -4.89 2.80 3.73
C CYS A 22 -4.00 1.65 4.25
N ASN A 23 -3.97 0.51 3.56
CA ASN A 23 -3.12 -0.62 3.92
C ASN A 23 -1.64 -0.26 3.78
N LEU A 24 -1.25 0.39 2.68
CA LEU A 24 0.12 0.87 2.48
C LEU A 24 0.52 1.91 3.52
N ALA A 25 -0.37 2.82 3.88
CA ALA A 25 -0.13 3.78 4.97
C ALA A 25 0.10 3.06 6.32
N THR A 26 -0.64 1.99 6.58
CA THR A 26 -0.45 1.16 7.79
C THR A 26 0.91 0.46 7.77
N VAL A 27 1.29 -0.15 6.64
CA VAL A 27 2.62 -0.77 6.46
C VAL A 27 3.74 0.25 6.68
N ALA A 28 3.66 1.43 6.07
CA ALA A 28 4.66 2.50 6.28
C ALA A 28 4.74 2.93 7.75
N SER A 29 3.59 3.15 8.41
CA SER A 29 3.51 3.49 9.83
C SER A 29 4.16 2.44 10.72
N MET A 30 3.93 1.15 10.44
CA MET A 30 4.57 0.05 11.17
C MET A 30 6.06 -0.05 10.88
N ALA A 31 6.48 0.12 9.63
CA ALA A 31 7.88 0.05 9.22
C ALA A 31 8.75 1.09 9.93
N MET A 32 8.21 2.30 10.17
CA MET A 32 8.88 3.38 10.89
C MET A 32 9.11 3.11 12.38
N LYS A 33 8.41 2.14 12.98
CA LYS A 33 8.56 1.86 14.43
C LYS A 33 9.90 1.17 14.71
N LYS A 34 10.62 1.65 15.73
CA LYS A 34 11.86 1.03 16.27
C LYS A 34 11.63 -0.42 16.69
N THR A 35 10.47 -0.70 17.28
CA THR A 35 10.03 -2.06 17.65
C THR A 35 8.62 -2.29 17.13
N ARG A 36 8.40 -3.44 16.50
CA ARG A 36 7.08 -3.86 15.98
C ARG A 36 6.93 -5.37 16.12
N LEU A 37 5.69 -5.83 16.24
CA LEU A 37 5.40 -7.26 16.20
C LEU A 37 5.69 -7.78 14.79
N LYS A 38 6.70 -8.64 14.66
CA LYS A 38 7.18 -9.17 13.38
C LYS A 38 6.05 -9.81 12.56
N TYR A 39 5.30 -10.71 13.19
CA TYR A 39 4.21 -11.43 12.53
C TYR A 39 3.10 -10.50 12.02
N GLU A 40 2.70 -9.50 12.82
CA GLU A 40 1.66 -8.56 12.38
C GLU A 40 2.17 -7.68 11.23
N PHE A 41 3.44 -7.28 11.26
CA PHE A 41 4.02 -6.51 10.16
C PHE A 41 4.05 -7.31 8.86
N GLU A 42 4.48 -8.58 8.93
CA GLU A 42 4.44 -9.51 7.80
C GLU A 42 3.02 -9.71 7.28
N ARG A 43 2.03 -9.86 8.18
CA ARG A 43 0.61 -9.95 7.82
C ARG A 43 0.12 -8.73 7.07
N GLN A 44 0.45 -7.52 7.53
CA GLN A 44 0.05 -6.28 6.85
C GLN A 44 0.73 -6.13 5.48
N ILE A 45 2.00 -6.53 5.35
CA ILE A 45 2.68 -6.61 4.05
C ILE A 45 1.93 -7.55 3.10
N MET A 46 1.55 -8.75 3.55
CA MET A 46 0.82 -9.71 2.71
C MET A 46 -0.54 -9.16 2.25
N ILE A 47 -1.30 -8.52 3.13
CA ILE A 47 -2.60 -7.92 2.79
C ILE A 47 -2.42 -6.80 1.77
N ALA A 48 -1.47 -5.90 2.00
CA ALA A 48 -1.17 -4.81 1.07
C ALA A 48 -0.63 -5.33 -0.27
N GLN A 49 0.18 -6.40 -0.26
CA GLN A 49 0.70 -7.03 -1.47
C GLN A 49 -0.43 -7.59 -2.33
N SER A 50 -1.36 -8.33 -1.75
CA SER A 50 -2.54 -8.83 -2.48
C SER A 50 -3.36 -7.69 -3.08
N ALA A 51 -3.56 -6.61 -2.32
CA ALA A 51 -4.31 -5.45 -2.80
C ALA A 51 -3.63 -4.77 -4.00
N VAL A 52 -2.30 -4.56 -3.94
CA VAL A 52 -1.53 -4.02 -5.08
C VAL A 52 -1.58 -4.95 -6.29
N SER A 53 -1.44 -6.27 -6.08
CA SER A 53 -1.55 -7.26 -7.15
C SER A 53 -2.93 -7.20 -7.84
N TRP A 54 -4.02 -7.14 -7.06
CA TRP A 54 -5.36 -7.00 -7.63
C TRP A 54 -5.54 -5.70 -8.41
N MET A 55 -4.98 -4.58 -7.95
CA MET A 55 -5.04 -3.33 -8.72
C MET A 55 -4.37 -3.48 -10.08
N VAL A 56 -3.23 -4.16 -10.17
CA VAL A 56 -2.53 -4.41 -11.43
C VAL A 56 -3.32 -5.37 -12.33
N GLU A 57 -3.76 -6.51 -11.79
CA GLU A 57 -4.49 -7.55 -12.52
C GLU A 57 -5.85 -7.08 -13.03
N MET A 58 -6.54 -6.24 -12.26
CA MET A 58 -7.87 -5.71 -12.60
C MET A 58 -7.81 -4.36 -13.33
N HIS A 59 -6.61 -3.90 -13.70
CA HIS A 59 -6.40 -2.61 -14.38
C HIS A 59 -7.02 -1.42 -13.64
N VAL A 60 -6.98 -1.42 -12.31
CA VAL A 60 -7.45 -0.30 -11.48
C VAL A 60 -6.42 0.81 -11.49
N ASP A 61 -6.88 2.04 -11.73
CA ASP A 61 -6.01 3.21 -11.67
C ASP A 61 -5.48 3.44 -10.25
N PHE A 62 -4.15 3.39 -10.12
CA PHE A 62 -3.42 3.67 -8.88
C PHE A 62 -2.65 5.01 -8.94
N SER A 63 -2.84 5.81 -9.98
CA SER A 63 -2.14 7.09 -10.16
C SER A 63 -2.38 8.01 -8.97
N GLY A 64 -1.31 8.63 -8.46
CA GLY A 64 -1.35 9.53 -7.31
C GLY A 64 -1.54 8.83 -5.96
N THR A 65 -1.52 7.50 -5.89
CA THR A 65 -1.56 6.73 -4.63
C THR A 65 -0.16 6.22 -4.25
N ARG A 66 0.00 5.63 -3.05
CA ARG A 66 1.25 4.93 -2.70
C ARG A 66 1.52 3.70 -3.58
N ALA A 67 0.47 3.08 -4.14
CA ALA A 67 0.61 1.90 -4.99
C ALA A 67 1.35 2.23 -6.30
N GLU A 68 1.23 3.45 -6.81
CA GLU A 68 2.01 3.92 -7.96
C GLU A 68 3.51 3.75 -7.72
N GLU A 69 4.00 4.22 -6.57
CA GLU A 69 5.41 4.10 -6.22
C GLU A 69 5.83 2.64 -6.00
N VAL A 70 4.99 1.83 -5.35
CA VAL A 70 5.24 0.40 -5.14
C VAL A 70 5.45 -0.30 -6.49
N VAL A 71 4.59 -0.03 -7.47
CA VAL A 71 4.66 -0.67 -8.79
C VAL A 71 5.83 -0.13 -9.61
N THR A 72 5.96 1.19 -9.71
CA THR A 72 6.90 1.83 -10.65
C THR A 72 8.34 1.85 -10.15
N ALA A 73 8.57 2.05 -8.86
CA ALA A 73 9.92 2.20 -8.29
C ALA A 73 10.42 0.94 -7.57
N PHE A 74 9.51 0.05 -7.13
CA PHE A 74 9.86 -1.14 -6.35
C PHE A 74 9.41 -2.46 -7.01
N GLY A 75 9.04 -2.42 -8.30
CA GLY A 75 8.69 -3.60 -9.08
C GLY A 75 7.47 -4.36 -8.55
N GLY A 76 6.54 -3.65 -7.91
CA GLY A 76 5.34 -4.24 -7.32
C GLY A 76 5.55 -4.91 -5.96
N SER A 77 6.75 -4.85 -5.38
CA SER A 77 7.04 -5.47 -4.07
C SER A 77 6.77 -4.51 -2.92
N VAL A 78 5.70 -4.78 -2.16
CA VAL A 78 5.37 -4.02 -0.94
C VAL A 78 6.46 -4.18 0.12
N SER A 79 7.06 -5.37 0.23
CA SER A 79 8.16 -5.62 1.16
C SER A 79 9.38 -4.75 0.85
N ALA A 80 9.80 -4.70 -0.41
CA ALA A 80 10.92 -3.86 -0.83
C ALA A 80 10.61 -2.38 -0.62
N TRP A 81 9.42 -1.93 -0.99
CA TRP A 81 8.95 -0.57 -0.74
C TRP A 81 8.96 -0.22 0.76
N ALA A 82 8.54 -1.13 1.64
CA ALA A 82 8.49 -0.89 3.08
C ALA A 82 9.88 -0.70 3.72
N GLN A 83 10.95 -1.23 3.11
CA GLN A 83 12.31 -1.09 3.65
C GLN A 83 12.78 0.36 3.73
N LYS A 84 12.32 1.24 2.85
CA LYS A 84 12.71 2.66 2.85
C LYS A 84 12.26 3.44 4.10
N TYR A 85 11.27 2.90 4.82
CA TYR A 85 10.74 3.48 6.05
C TYR A 85 11.38 2.90 7.31
N GLN A 86 12.16 1.83 7.20
CA GLN A 86 12.73 1.20 8.38
C GLN A 86 13.81 2.10 8.98
N PRO A 87 13.84 2.26 10.32
CA PRO A 87 14.92 2.97 10.98
C PRO A 87 16.26 2.28 10.68
N LYS A 88 17.27 3.08 10.37
CA LYS A 88 18.65 2.61 10.14
C LYS A 88 19.32 2.15 11.43
#